data_AF-A0A9J7MJG9-F1
#
_entry.id   AF-A0A9J7MJG9-F1
#
_cell.length_a   1.000
_cell.length_b   1.000
_cell.length_c   1.000
_cell.angle_alpha   90.00
_cell.angle_beta   90.00
_cell.angle_gamma   90.00
#
_symmetry.space_group_name_H-M   'P 1'
#
loop_
_entity.id
_entity.type
_entity.pdbx_description
1 polymer ?
#
loop_
_entity_poly.entity_id
_entity_poly.type
_entity_poly.pdbx_seq_one_letter_code
_entity_poly.pdbx_strand_id
1 'polypeptide(L)'
;MFISGYDSVRHYYNDINVCSTSNNPCHTQATCTDHPAPSLDANCTCNVGYTGDGRTNGTGCSDINTCSNSSNPCHAQATCTDHPAPSLDANCTYINVCSNSSNPCHAQATCTDNPAPSLDANCTCKVGYKGDGRTNGTGCSDVNVCSNSSNPCHAQATCTDHPAPSLDANCTCKVGYAGDGRTNGTGCSDINACSSNPCHVNATCTDNPAPALDASCACNANYTGDGVVNGTGCSLQAVSGVVSLNIAFLPPLAYVFVVVLSFVISF
;
A
#
# COMPACT_ATOMS: atom_id res chain seq x y z
N MET A 1 60.86 -1.15 -69.93
CA MET A 1 60.54 -1.02 -68.49
C MET A 1 61.20 -2.20 -67.81
N PHE A 2 62.35 -1.99 -67.17
CA PHE A 2 63.05 -3.06 -66.46
C PHE A 2 62.44 -3.20 -65.07
N ILE A 3 61.93 -4.39 -64.74
CA ILE A 3 61.57 -4.73 -63.36
C ILE A 3 62.90 -4.92 -62.61
N SER A 4 63.07 -4.23 -61.49
CA SER A 4 64.25 -4.41 -60.63
C SER A 4 64.33 -5.88 -60.19
N GLY A 5 65.39 -6.58 -60.58
CA GLY A 5 65.61 -7.99 -60.23
C GLY A 5 65.32 -9.04 -61.31
N TYR A 6 64.98 -8.66 -62.54
CA TYR A 6 64.80 -9.63 -63.65
C TYR A 6 66.11 -9.93 -64.39
N ASP A 7 66.68 -11.12 -64.19
CA ASP A 7 67.70 -11.70 -65.08
C ASP A 7 67.00 -12.39 -66.27
N SER A 8 67.21 -11.85 -67.48
CA SER A 8 66.58 -12.36 -68.70
C SER A 8 67.18 -13.67 -69.22
N VAL A 9 68.19 -14.25 -68.55
CA VAL A 9 68.91 -15.46 -68.99
C VAL A 9 68.49 -16.71 -68.19
N ARG A 10 68.03 -16.55 -66.95
CA ARG A 10 67.35 -17.60 -66.15
C ARG A 10 66.28 -16.94 -65.29
N HIS A 11 65.06 -17.50 -65.28
CA HIS A 11 63.86 -16.98 -64.59
C HIS A 11 63.95 -16.99 -63.04
N TYR A 12 65.00 -16.41 -62.46
CA TYR A 12 65.12 -16.14 -61.03
C TYR A 12 64.87 -14.67 -60.77
N TYR A 13 63.80 -14.39 -60.02
CA TYR A 13 63.55 -13.08 -59.44
C TYR A 13 64.24 -13.05 -58.06
N ASN A 14 65.01 -12.00 -57.78
CA ASN A 14 65.50 -11.74 -56.44
C ASN A 14 64.36 -11.21 -55.58
N ASP A 15 64.10 -11.87 -54.46
CA ASP A 15 63.05 -11.51 -53.51
C ASP A 15 63.40 -10.21 -52.78
N ILE A 16 62.43 -9.30 -52.64
CA ILE A 16 62.62 -7.99 -52.00
C ILE A 16 61.65 -7.88 -50.84
N ASN A 17 62.17 -7.99 -49.62
CA ASN A 17 61.34 -7.92 -48.42
C ASN A 17 60.77 -6.52 -48.20
N VAL A 18 59.55 -6.28 -48.66
CA VAL A 18 58.95 -4.94 -48.68
C VAL A 18 58.59 -4.47 -47.27
N CYS A 19 58.28 -5.41 -46.37
CA CYS A 19 58.03 -5.14 -44.94
C CYS A 19 59.20 -4.47 -44.22
N SER A 20 60.43 -4.72 -44.67
CA SER A 20 61.67 -4.17 -44.09
C SER A 20 62.14 -2.87 -44.76
N THR A 21 61.40 -2.35 -45.74
CA THR A 21 61.74 -1.10 -46.44
C THR A 21 61.14 0.13 -45.75
N SER A 22 61.61 1.33 -46.12
CA SER A 22 60.98 2.60 -45.71
C SER A 22 59.54 2.77 -46.22
N ASN A 23 59.12 1.95 -47.18
CA ASN A 23 57.82 2.03 -47.85
C ASN A 23 56.93 0.84 -47.47
N ASN A 24 56.96 0.41 -46.20
CA ASN A 24 56.12 -0.66 -45.69
C ASN A 24 54.62 -0.34 -46.01
N PRO A 25 53.91 -1.21 -46.74
CA PRO A 25 52.55 -0.93 -47.21
C PRO A 25 51.48 -1.14 -46.13
N CYS A 26 51.84 -1.66 -44.96
CA CYS A 26 50.90 -2.04 -43.91
C CYS A 26 50.67 -0.93 -42.87
N HIS A 27 49.42 -0.79 -42.45
CA HIS A 27 48.96 0.14 -41.44
C HIS A 27 49.66 -0.10 -40.09
N THR A 28 49.76 0.93 -39.24
CA THR A 28 50.48 0.86 -37.95
C THR A 28 49.91 -0.19 -36.98
N GLN A 29 48.65 -0.57 -37.17
CA GLN A 29 47.96 -1.63 -36.43
C GLN A 29 47.81 -2.93 -37.25
N ALA A 30 48.72 -3.19 -38.19
CA ALA A 30 48.78 -4.42 -38.97
C ALA A 30 50.17 -5.07 -38.88
N THR A 31 50.18 -6.40 -38.86
CA THR A 31 51.38 -7.22 -39.04
C THR A 31 51.65 -7.41 -40.53
N CYS A 32 52.86 -7.08 -40.97
CA CYS A 32 53.31 -7.25 -42.35
C CYS A 32 53.95 -8.62 -42.55
N THR A 33 53.43 -9.42 -43.48
CA THR A 33 54.04 -10.67 -43.95
C THR A 33 54.40 -10.50 -45.42
N ASP A 34 55.67 -10.69 -45.73
CA ASP A 34 56.24 -10.56 -47.06
C ASP A 34 55.74 -11.67 -48.01
N HIS A 35 55.42 -11.35 -49.26
CA HIS A 35 55.12 -12.37 -50.27
C HIS A 35 56.37 -12.74 -51.07
N PRO A 36 56.70 -14.03 -51.21
CA PRO A 36 57.83 -14.45 -52.03
C PRO A 36 57.72 -14.03 -53.50
N ALA A 37 58.87 -13.74 -54.09
CA ALA A 37 59.07 -13.54 -55.52
C ALA A 37 58.30 -14.56 -56.39
N PRO A 38 57.71 -14.14 -57.53
CA PRO A 38 57.95 -12.89 -58.25
C PRO A 38 57.05 -11.71 -57.84
N SER A 39 56.31 -11.81 -56.73
CA SER A 39 55.51 -10.67 -56.25
C SER A 39 56.40 -9.55 -55.68
N LEU A 40 55.85 -8.34 -55.61
CA LEU A 40 56.45 -7.17 -54.96
C LEU A 40 55.45 -6.54 -53.97
N ASP A 41 54.63 -7.38 -53.35
CA ASP A 41 53.62 -6.98 -52.38
C ASP A 41 53.80 -7.69 -51.04
N ALA A 42 53.00 -7.29 -50.05
CA ALA A 42 52.93 -7.96 -48.76
C ALA A 42 51.46 -8.20 -48.38
N ASN A 43 51.27 -9.26 -47.62
CA ASN A 43 50.05 -9.51 -46.89
C ASN A 43 50.06 -8.68 -45.59
N CYS A 44 49.06 -7.82 -45.43
CA CYS A 44 48.89 -6.99 -44.24
C CYS A 44 47.69 -7.51 -43.45
N THR A 45 47.93 -8.04 -42.25
CA THR A 45 46.86 -8.56 -41.38
C THR A 45 46.69 -7.65 -40.18
N CYS A 46 45.50 -7.11 -39.96
CA CYS A 46 45.23 -6.29 -38.77
C CYS A 46 45.51 -7.05 -37.46
N ASN A 47 46.03 -6.33 -36.48
CA ASN A 47 46.32 -6.86 -35.14
C ASN A 47 45.01 -7.23 -34.41
N VAL A 48 45.11 -8.05 -33.34
CA VAL A 48 43.94 -8.44 -32.53
C VAL A 48 43.20 -7.20 -32.01
N GLY A 49 41.87 -7.22 -32.10
CA GLY A 49 41.00 -6.08 -31.81
C GLY A 49 40.75 -5.13 -33.00
N TYR A 50 41.42 -5.32 -34.15
CA TYR A 50 41.26 -4.45 -35.31
C TYR A 50 40.74 -5.16 -36.57
N THR A 51 40.00 -4.43 -37.41
CA THR A 51 39.45 -4.87 -38.71
C THR A 51 39.77 -3.87 -39.82
N GLY A 52 39.83 -4.34 -41.07
CA GLY A 52 40.15 -3.54 -42.25
C GLY A 52 41.00 -4.31 -43.26
N ASP A 53 41.55 -3.62 -44.26
CA ASP A 53 42.44 -4.22 -45.28
C ASP A 53 43.93 -4.25 -44.88
N GLY A 54 44.27 -3.69 -43.72
CA GLY A 54 45.62 -3.66 -43.20
C GLY A 54 46.58 -2.73 -43.93
N ARG A 55 46.16 -1.96 -44.93
CA ARG A 55 47.07 -1.18 -45.81
C ARG A 55 47.06 0.32 -45.50
N THR A 56 48.22 0.98 -45.64
CA THR A 56 48.35 2.45 -45.49
C THR A 56 47.63 3.22 -46.59
N ASN A 57 47.65 2.70 -47.82
CA ASN A 57 46.95 3.25 -48.99
C ASN A 57 45.57 2.60 -49.21
N GLY A 58 44.91 2.18 -48.13
CA GLY A 58 43.68 1.40 -48.13
C GLY A 58 42.67 1.88 -47.09
N THR A 59 41.83 0.98 -46.59
CA THR A 59 40.96 1.23 -45.42
C THR A 59 41.73 1.18 -44.10
N GLY A 60 42.92 0.59 -44.07
CA GLY A 60 43.78 0.52 -42.90
C GLY A 60 43.30 -0.51 -41.89
N CYS A 61 43.47 -0.21 -40.61
CA CYS A 61 42.89 -0.99 -39.52
C CYS A 61 42.17 -0.05 -38.54
N SER A 62 40.90 -0.35 -38.26
CA SER A 62 40.04 0.33 -37.30
C SER A 62 39.64 -0.62 -36.17
N ASP A 63 39.31 -0.05 -35.01
CA ASP A 63 38.81 -0.75 -33.83
C ASP A 63 37.58 -1.64 -34.17
N ILE A 64 37.53 -2.88 -33.66
CA ILE A 64 36.37 -3.77 -33.85
C ILE A 64 35.30 -3.41 -32.83
N ASN A 65 34.26 -2.72 -33.30
CA ASN A 65 33.12 -2.44 -32.44
C ASN A 65 32.30 -3.69 -32.13
N THR A 66 32.62 -4.32 -30.99
CA THR A 66 32.09 -5.62 -30.59
C THR A 66 30.59 -5.54 -30.28
N CYS A 67 30.09 -4.36 -29.91
CA CYS A 67 28.67 -4.08 -29.72
C CYS A 67 27.85 -3.94 -31.02
N SER A 68 28.48 -3.54 -32.13
CA SER A 68 27.81 -3.28 -33.41
C SER A 68 27.86 -4.46 -34.39
N ASN A 69 28.68 -5.47 -34.08
CA ASN A 69 28.68 -6.74 -34.81
C ASN A 69 27.34 -7.46 -34.64
N SER A 70 27.01 -8.39 -35.55
CA SER A 70 25.75 -9.15 -35.59
C SER A 70 25.53 -10.14 -34.43
N SER A 71 26.31 -10.01 -33.36
CA SER A 71 26.28 -10.84 -32.16
C SER A 71 26.84 -10.02 -30.99
N ASN A 72 26.10 -8.98 -30.59
CA ASN A 72 26.36 -8.24 -29.35
C ASN A 72 26.56 -9.26 -28.20
N PRO A 73 27.73 -9.29 -27.55
CA PRO A 73 28.06 -10.31 -26.55
C PRO A 73 27.36 -10.07 -25.22
N CYS A 74 26.85 -8.85 -24.99
CA CYS A 74 26.06 -8.55 -23.82
C CYS A 74 24.70 -9.24 -23.93
N HIS A 75 24.16 -9.63 -22.77
CA HIS A 75 22.77 -10.02 -22.68
C HIS A 75 21.88 -8.92 -23.28
N ALA A 76 20.76 -9.28 -23.92
CA ALA A 76 19.82 -8.33 -24.55
C ALA A 76 19.16 -7.31 -23.58
N GLN A 77 19.59 -7.32 -22.32
CA GLN A 77 19.08 -6.59 -21.17
C GLN A 77 20.19 -5.75 -20.50
N ALA A 78 21.34 -5.60 -21.15
CA ALA A 78 22.46 -4.76 -20.72
C ALA A 78 22.84 -3.78 -21.85
N THR A 79 23.25 -2.58 -21.47
CA THR A 79 23.86 -1.61 -22.39
C THR A 79 25.26 -2.10 -22.72
N CYS A 80 25.51 -2.35 -24.01
CA CYS A 80 26.83 -2.69 -24.51
C CYS A 80 27.62 -1.40 -24.77
N THR A 81 28.79 -1.30 -24.16
CA THR A 81 29.81 -0.29 -24.49
C THR A 81 31.08 -1.00 -24.92
N ASP A 82 31.62 -0.57 -26.05
CA ASP A 82 32.77 -1.21 -26.68
C ASP A 82 34.02 -1.08 -25.80
N HIS A 83 34.87 -2.11 -25.77
CA HIS A 83 36.14 -2.03 -25.05
C HIS A 83 37.28 -1.86 -26.07
N PRO A 84 38.07 -0.77 -26.00
CA PRO A 84 39.02 -0.45 -27.07
C PRO A 84 40.05 -1.55 -27.34
N ALA A 85 40.44 -1.70 -28.61
CA ALA A 85 41.53 -2.57 -29.02
C ALA A 85 42.81 -2.37 -28.17
N PRO A 86 43.57 -3.45 -27.88
CA PRO A 86 43.55 -4.75 -28.55
C PRO A 86 42.57 -5.78 -27.96
N SER A 87 41.64 -5.37 -27.10
CA SER A 87 40.61 -6.29 -26.59
C SER A 87 39.59 -6.68 -27.67
N LEU A 88 38.86 -7.77 -27.42
CA LEU A 88 37.74 -8.25 -28.25
C LEU A 88 36.56 -8.66 -27.34
N ASP A 89 36.32 -7.85 -26.32
CA ASP A 89 35.20 -7.96 -25.38
C ASP A 89 34.42 -6.65 -25.34
N ALA A 90 33.37 -6.59 -24.51
CA ALA A 90 32.57 -5.40 -24.34
C ALA A 90 32.20 -5.21 -22.86
N ASN A 91 32.10 -3.95 -22.45
CA ASN A 91 31.63 -3.55 -21.14
C ASN A 91 30.10 -3.56 -21.13
N CYS A 92 29.53 -4.60 -20.52
CA CYS A 92 28.09 -4.79 -20.39
C CYS A 92 27.58 -4.20 -19.05
N THR A 93 26.82 -3.11 -19.11
CA THR A 93 26.22 -2.49 -17.91
C THR A 93 24.72 -2.75 -17.86
N TYR A 94 24.24 -3.33 -16.75
CA TYR A 94 22.82 -3.65 -16.58
C TYR A 94 21.99 -2.36 -16.41
N ILE A 95 20.77 -2.37 -16.96
CA ILE A 95 19.88 -1.21 -16.97
C ILE A 95 19.21 -1.07 -15.59
N ASN A 96 19.56 -0.02 -14.84
CA ASN A 96 18.87 0.33 -13.60
C ASN A 96 17.48 0.91 -13.95
N VAL A 97 16.44 0.09 -13.77
CA VAL A 97 15.07 0.41 -14.19
C VAL A 97 14.46 1.48 -13.29
N CYS A 98 14.80 1.47 -11.99
CA CYS A 98 14.32 2.45 -11.02
C CYS A 98 14.82 3.89 -11.24
N SER A 99 16.00 4.06 -11.84
CA SER A 99 16.62 5.37 -12.09
C SER A 99 16.30 5.94 -13.48
N ASN A 100 15.59 5.17 -14.32
CA ASN A 100 15.20 5.59 -15.65
C ASN A 100 13.91 6.43 -15.61
N SER A 101 13.69 7.26 -16.63
CA SER A 101 12.48 8.09 -16.79
C SER A 101 11.17 7.28 -16.85
N SER A 102 11.26 5.98 -17.16
CA SER A 102 10.15 5.02 -17.21
C SER A 102 10.08 4.13 -15.96
N ASN A 103 10.25 4.68 -14.76
CA ASN A 103 10.16 3.92 -13.51
C ASN A 103 8.78 3.20 -13.43
N PRO A 104 8.73 1.86 -13.31
CA PRO A 104 7.50 1.08 -13.39
C PRO A 104 6.65 1.16 -12.12
N CYS A 105 7.18 1.72 -11.04
CA CYS A 105 6.53 1.76 -9.74
C CYS A 105 5.67 3.02 -9.56
N HIS A 106 4.52 2.82 -8.92
CA HIS A 106 3.57 3.85 -8.56
C HIS A 106 4.20 4.89 -7.62
N ALA A 107 3.73 6.15 -7.65
CA ALA A 107 4.30 7.24 -6.86
C ALA A 107 4.32 6.98 -5.34
N GLN A 108 3.44 6.12 -4.83
CA GLN A 108 3.39 5.68 -3.44
C GLN A 108 4.03 4.30 -3.18
N ALA A 109 4.89 3.84 -4.09
CA ALA A 109 5.77 2.69 -3.92
C ALA A 109 7.24 3.12 -3.78
N THR A 110 8.05 2.22 -3.25
CA THR A 110 9.51 2.22 -3.34
C THR A 110 9.91 1.25 -4.45
N CYS A 111 10.79 1.71 -5.34
CA CYS A 111 11.35 0.89 -6.42
C CYS A 111 12.70 0.31 -5.97
N THR A 112 12.84 -1.02 -6.05
CA THR A 112 14.10 -1.73 -5.86
C THR A 112 14.41 -2.50 -7.14
N ASP A 113 15.56 -2.21 -7.75
CA ASP A 113 16.02 -2.86 -8.97
C ASP A 113 16.30 -4.35 -8.69
N ASN A 114 15.78 -5.27 -9.51
CA ASN A 114 16.04 -6.70 -9.31
C ASN A 114 17.47 -7.05 -9.75
N PRO A 115 18.11 -8.08 -9.16
CA PRO A 115 19.42 -8.55 -9.61
C PRO A 115 19.44 -8.88 -11.11
N ALA A 116 20.57 -8.61 -11.76
CA ALA A 116 20.78 -8.97 -13.15
C ALA A 116 20.54 -10.50 -13.35
N PRO A 117 19.85 -10.92 -14.43
CA PRO A 117 19.54 -10.14 -15.64
C PRO A 117 18.14 -9.47 -15.70
N SER A 118 17.35 -9.43 -14.62
CA SER A 118 15.86 -9.40 -14.61
C SER A 118 15.03 -8.52 -15.58
N LEU A 119 15.50 -7.37 -16.06
CA LEU A 119 14.73 -6.27 -16.72
C LEU A 119 13.55 -5.64 -15.94
N ASP A 120 13.32 -6.02 -14.68
CA ASP A 120 12.14 -5.62 -13.91
C ASP A 120 12.55 -5.10 -12.53
N ALA A 121 11.66 -4.37 -11.86
CA ALA A 121 11.86 -3.88 -10.51
C ALA A 121 10.83 -4.47 -9.55
N ASN A 122 11.25 -4.68 -8.31
CA ASN A 122 10.34 -4.90 -7.21
C ASN A 122 9.74 -3.55 -6.78
N CYS A 123 8.42 -3.42 -6.89
CA CYS A 123 7.68 -2.27 -6.42
C CYS A 123 6.97 -2.64 -5.11
N THR A 124 7.37 -2.03 -4.00
CA THR A 124 6.72 -2.25 -2.70
C THR A 124 5.99 -0.99 -2.26
N CYS A 125 4.70 -1.06 -1.96
CA CYS A 125 3.94 0.08 -1.45
C CYS A 125 4.53 0.62 -0.13
N LYS A 126 4.52 1.95 0.02
CA LYS A 126 4.95 2.64 1.24
C LYS A 126 4.01 2.30 2.40
N VAL A 127 4.46 2.53 3.64
CA VAL A 127 3.64 2.37 4.86
C VAL A 127 2.33 3.14 4.73
N GLY A 128 1.21 2.50 5.11
CA GLY A 128 -0.14 3.02 4.91
C GLY A 128 -0.78 2.71 3.55
N TYR A 129 -0.07 2.04 2.63
CA TYR A 129 -0.57 1.70 1.30
C TYR A 129 -0.53 0.19 0.98
N LYS A 130 -1.45 -0.27 0.12
CA LYS A 130 -1.60 -1.64 -0.40
C LYS A 130 -1.80 -1.68 -1.91
N GLY A 131 -1.36 -2.78 -2.52
CA GLY A 131 -1.44 -3.06 -3.95
C GLY A 131 -0.16 -3.73 -4.46
N ASP A 132 -0.01 -3.87 -5.78
CA ASP A 132 1.20 -4.42 -6.41
C ASP A 132 2.33 -3.38 -6.60
N GLY A 133 2.07 -2.12 -6.28
CA GLY A 133 3.04 -1.05 -6.39
C GLY A 133 3.38 -0.62 -7.81
N ARG A 134 2.73 -1.14 -8.86
CA ARG A 134 3.06 -0.84 -10.27
C ARG A 134 2.13 0.22 -10.88
N THR A 135 2.70 1.14 -11.64
CA THR A 135 1.95 2.20 -12.35
C THR A 135 0.97 1.63 -13.38
N ASN A 136 1.33 0.49 -14.02
CA ASN A 136 0.47 -0.24 -14.97
C ASN A 136 -0.31 -1.41 -14.32
N GLY A 137 -0.34 -1.47 -12.98
CA GLY A 137 -1.03 -2.51 -12.21
C GLY A 137 -2.18 -1.96 -11.39
N THR A 138 -2.41 -2.56 -10.22
CA THR A 138 -3.29 -2.03 -9.16
C THR A 138 -2.68 -0.82 -8.44
N GLY A 139 -1.37 -0.61 -8.56
CA GLY A 139 -0.68 0.54 -7.99
C GLY A 139 -0.56 0.47 -6.48
N CYS A 140 -0.64 1.63 -5.82
CA CYS A 140 -0.77 1.70 -4.36
C CYS A 140 -1.98 2.54 -4.00
N SER A 141 -2.92 1.91 -3.31
CA SER A 141 -4.11 2.52 -2.70
C SER A 141 -3.94 2.56 -1.18
N ASP A 142 -4.70 3.42 -0.53
CA ASP A 142 -4.75 3.56 0.92
C ASP A 142 -5.17 2.24 1.63
N VAL A 143 -4.57 1.96 2.80
CA VAL A 143 -4.94 0.81 3.65
C VAL A 143 -6.11 1.17 4.55
N ASN A 144 -7.31 1.11 3.97
CA ASN A 144 -8.53 1.29 4.76
C ASN A 144 -8.66 0.25 5.89
N VAL A 145 -8.38 0.67 7.12
CA VAL A 145 -8.33 -0.17 8.32
C VAL A 145 -9.74 -0.59 8.76
N CYS A 146 -10.73 0.28 8.54
CA CYS A 146 -12.14 -0.02 8.80
C CYS A 146 -12.71 -1.18 7.97
N SER A 147 -12.14 -1.44 6.79
CA SER A 147 -12.57 -2.51 5.87
C SER A 147 -11.82 -3.83 6.07
N ASN A 148 -10.82 -3.86 6.95
CA ASN A 148 -10.08 -5.09 7.26
C ASN A 148 -10.90 -5.97 8.22
N SER A 149 -10.64 -7.28 8.21
CA SER A 149 -11.26 -8.25 9.14
C SER A 149 -10.96 -7.97 10.62
N SER A 150 -9.96 -7.15 10.90
CA SER A 150 -9.56 -6.68 12.23
C SER A 150 -9.90 -5.21 12.44
N ASN A 151 -11.14 -4.80 12.11
CA ASN A 151 -11.62 -3.45 12.38
C ASN A 151 -11.41 -3.09 13.87
N PRO A 152 -10.71 -1.98 14.20
CA PRO A 152 -10.30 -1.65 15.57
C PRO A 152 -11.45 -1.11 16.43
N CYS A 153 -12.58 -0.77 15.83
CA CYS A 153 -13.71 -0.14 16.51
C CYS A 153 -14.71 -1.16 17.04
N HIS A 154 -15.26 -0.86 18.21
CA HIS A 154 -16.26 -1.63 18.91
C HIS A 154 -17.55 -1.77 18.07
N ALA A 155 -18.32 -2.84 18.26
CA ALA A 155 -19.53 -3.11 17.47
C ALA A 155 -20.59 -1.99 17.55
N GLN A 156 -20.58 -1.20 18.63
CA GLN A 156 -21.43 -0.02 18.82
C GLN A 156 -20.72 1.32 18.54
N ALA A 157 -19.63 1.30 17.79
CA ALA A 157 -18.99 2.47 17.22
C ALA A 157 -19.14 2.52 15.69
N THR A 158 -18.99 3.71 15.12
CA THR A 158 -18.72 3.96 13.71
C THR A 158 -17.22 4.10 13.52
N CYS A 159 -16.66 3.36 12.56
CA CYS A 159 -15.25 3.47 12.18
C CYS A 159 -15.10 4.49 11.06
N THR A 160 -14.17 5.44 11.21
CA THR A 160 -13.75 6.35 10.15
C THR A 160 -12.24 6.26 10.01
N ASP A 161 -11.81 5.86 8.83
CA ASP A 161 -10.43 5.59 8.49
C ASP A 161 -9.59 6.88 8.42
N HIS A 162 -8.33 6.83 8.88
CA HIS A 162 -7.41 7.96 8.68
C HIS A 162 -6.60 7.76 7.39
N PRO A 163 -6.46 8.80 6.55
CA PRO A 163 -5.75 8.66 5.29
C PRO A 163 -4.27 8.28 5.48
N ALA A 164 -3.76 7.49 4.54
CA ALA A 164 -2.35 7.13 4.44
C ALA A 164 -1.42 8.34 4.60
N PRO A 165 -0.28 8.20 5.33
CA PRO A 165 0.36 6.94 5.70
C PRO A 165 -0.09 6.33 7.03
N SER A 166 -1.19 6.80 7.64
CA SER A 166 -1.65 6.20 8.90
C SER A 166 -2.09 4.74 8.72
N LEU A 167 -2.10 4.02 9.83
CA LEU A 167 -2.58 2.63 9.96
C LEU A 167 -3.57 2.50 11.13
N ASP A 168 -4.26 3.59 11.44
CA ASP A 168 -5.26 3.66 12.50
C ASP A 168 -6.57 4.29 11.99
N ALA A 169 -7.59 4.29 12.85
CA ALA A 169 -8.88 4.84 12.55
C ALA A 169 -9.44 5.58 13.78
N ASN A 170 -10.29 6.56 13.50
CA ASN A 170 -11.16 7.16 14.50
C ASN A 170 -12.37 6.25 14.75
N CYS A 171 -12.67 6.01 16.02
CA CYS A 171 -13.82 5.24 16.45
C CYS A 171 -14.74 6.14 17.26
N THR A 172 -15.99 6.32 16.83
CA THR A 172 -16.97 7.17 17.53
C THR A 172 -18.18 6.33 17.93
N CYS A 173 -18.52 6.31 19.21
CA CYS A 173 -19.70 5.58 19.68
C CYS A 173 -20.98 6.08 19.00
N LYS A 174 -21.89 5.14 18.70
CA LYS A 174 -23.22 5.44 18.15
C LYS A 174 -24.06 6.18 19.20
N VAL A 175 -25.14 6.84 18.74
CA VAL A 175 -26.10 7.51 19.64
C VAL A 175 -26.62 6.53 20.70
N GLY A 176 -26.71 7.01 21.95
CA GLY A 176 -27.03 6.18 23.12
C GLY A 176 -25.82 5.54 23.80
N TYR A 177 -24.62 5.58 23.22
CA TYR A 177 -23.42 4.95 23.79
C TYR A 177 -22.28 5.93 24.08
N ALA A 178 -21.48 5.63 25.12
CA ALA A 178 -20.27 6.36 25.50
C ALA A 178 -19.07 5.43 25.72
N GLY A 179 -17.86 5.97 25.54
CA GLY A 179 -16.58 5.26 25.64
C GLY A 179 -15.57 5.76 24.60
N ASP A 180 -14.44 5.06 24.45
CA ASP A 180 -13.41 5.38 23.43
C ASP A 180 -13.66 4.76 22.05
N GLY A 181 -14.73 3.98 21.90
CA GLY A 181 -15.11 3.35 20.64
C GLY A 181 -14.22 2.20 20.19
N ARG A 182 -13.18 1.79 20.93
CA ARG A 182 -12.21 0.78 20.49
C ARG A 182 -12.45 -0.59 21.11
N THR A 183 -12.32 -1.65 20.30
CA THR A 183 -12.52 -3.04 20.74
C THR A 183 -11.52 -3.48 21.82
N ASN A 184 -10.29 -2.95 21.77
CA ASN A 184 -9.24 -3.18 22.77
C ASN A 184 -9.16 -2.07 23.83
N GLY A 185 -10.19 -1.21 23.92
CA GLY A 185 -10.27 -0.08 24.85
C GLY A 185 -11.40 -0.26 25.86
N THR A 186 -11.99 0.87 26.27
CA THR A 186 -13.25 0.94 27.02
C THR A 186 -14.47 0.61 26.15
N GLY A 187 -14.33 0.65 24.82
CA GLY A 187 -15.38 0.26 23.88
C GLY A 187 -16.51 1.29 23.81
N CYS A 188 -17.75 0.81 23.70
CA CYS A 188 -18.94 1.63 23.82
C CYS A 188 -19.95 0.92 24.72
N SER A 189 -20.31 1.57 25.83
CA SER A 189 -21.31 1.12 26.79
C SER A 189 -22.50 2.06 26.78
N ASP A 190 -23.66 1.55 27.20
CA ASP A 190 -24.93 2.29 27.26
C ASP A 190 -24.80 3.56 28.12
N ILE A 191 -25.40 4.67 27.70
CA ILE A 191 -25.41 5.92 28.47
C ILE A 191 -26.51 5.81 29.52
N ASN A 192 -26.13 5.45 30.73
CA ASN A 192 -27.06 5.35 31.84
C ASN A 192 -27.66 6.72 32.21
N ALA A 193 -28.88 6.97 31.73
CA ALA A 193 -29.64 8.19 31.93
C ALA A 193 -30.07 8.37 33.39
N CYS A 194 -30.26 7.27 34.14
CA CYS A 194 -30.52 7.32 35.58
C CYS A 194 -29.37 7.97 36.38
N SER A 195 -28.14 8.00 35.86
CA SER A 195 -26.99 8.70 36.48
C SER A 195 -27.25 10.20 36.73
N SER A 196 -28.16 10.80 35.96
CA SER A 196 -28.57 12.21 36.12
C SER A 196 -29.62 12.43 37.21
N ASN A 197 -30.13 11.36 37.83
CA ASN A 197 -31.28 11.34 38.75
C ASN A 197 -32.54 12.03 38.18
N PRO A 198 -33.05 11.60 37.02
CA PRO A 198 -34.21 12.24 36.37
C PRO A 198 -35.55 11.93 37.09
N CYS A 199 -35.57 10.93 37.97
CA CYS A 199 -36.75 10.46 38.68
C CYS A 199 -36.91 11.08 40.07
N HIS A 200 -38.16 11.31 40.47
CA HIS A 200 -38.56 11.78 41.77
C HIS A 200 -38.09 10.83 42.90
N VAL A 201 -37.82 11.35 44.09
CA VAL A 201 -37.26 10.57 45.23
C VAL A 201 -38.10 9.35 45.65
N ASN A 202 -39.41 9.37 45.37
CA ASN A 202 -40.34 8.26 45.60
C ASN A 202 -40.63 7.44 44.33
N ALA A 203 -39.75 7.47 43.33
CA ALA A 203 -39.82 6.66 42.12
C ALA A 203 -38.57 5.79 41.96
N THR A 204 -38.73 4.63 41.34
CA THR A 204 -37.63 3.80 40.84
C THR A 204 -37.28 4.25 39.43
N CYS A 205 -35.98 4.50 39.19
CA CYS A 205 -35.45 4.80 37.86
C CYS A 205 -35.05 3.50 37.14
N THR A 206 -35.47 3.34 35.90
CA THR A 206 -35.03 2.27 34.99
C THR A 206 -34.48 2.91 33.73
N ASP A 207 -33.23 2.60 33.41
CA ASP A 207 -32.55 3.09 32.22
C ASP A 207 -33.22 2.53 30.95
N ASN A 208 -33.47 3.37 29.95
CA ASN A 208 -33.98 2.90 28.66
C ASN A 208 -32.79 2.52 27.78
N PRO A 209 -32.74 1.30 27.19
CA PRO A 209 -31.56 0.85 26.47
C PRO A 209 -31.28 1.69 25.21
N ALA A 210 -30.00 1.89 24.90
CA ALA A 210 -29.55 2.55 23.67
C ALA A 210 -30.30 2.06 22.41
N PRO A 211 -30.65 2.96 21.46
CA PRO A 211 -30.13 4.33 21.30
C PRO A 211 -30.91 5.41 22.08
N ALA A 212 -31.76 5.03 23.03
CA ALA A 212 -32.40 5.98 23.93
C ALA A 212 -31.35 6.79 24.73
N LEU A 213 -31.77 7.96 25.21
CA LEU A 213 -30.97 8.87 26.05
C LEU A 213 -31.76 9.31 27.30
N ASP A 214 -32.89 8.64 27.57
CA ASP A 214 -33.82 8.92 28.64
C ASP A 214 -34.00 7.70 29.55
N ALA A 215 -34.73 7.87 30.64
CA ALA A 215 -35.02 6.82 31.60
C ALA A 215 -36.52 6.78 31.91
N SER A 216 -37.02 5.59 32.19
CA SER A 216 -38.38 5.38 32.68
C SER A 216 -38.42 5.53 34.21
N CYS A 217 -39.36 6.34 34.70
CA CYS A 217 -39.59 6.54 36.14
C CYS A 217 -40.92 5.89 36.54
N ALA A 218 -40.89 5.00 37.53
CA ALA A 218 -42.10 4.37 38.07
C ALA A 218 -42.27 4.72 39.54
N CYS A 219 -43.40 5.28 39.95
CA CYS A 219 -43.67 5.56 41.36
C CYS A 219 -43.61 4.27 42.20
N ASN A 220 -42.99 4.38 43.37
CA ASN A 220 -42.89 3.28 44.33
C ASN A 220 -44.28 2.93 44.89
N ALA A 221 -44.42 1.74 45.49
CA ALA A 221 -45.70 1.27 46.02
C ALA A 221 -46.38 2.31 46.96
N ASN A 222 -47.69 2.50 46.79
CA ASN A 222 -48.52 3.52 47.44
C ASN A 222 -48.26 4.98 47.00
N TYR A 223 -47.58 5.20 45.87
CA TYR A 223 -47.45 6.52 45.26
C TYR A 223 -48.02 6.56 43.84
N THR A 224 -48.55 7.72 43.43
CA THR A 224 -49.07 8.00 42.08
C THR A 224 -48.56 9.34 41.54
N GLY A 225 -48.38 9.39 40.21
CA GLY A 225 -47.86 10.52 39.45
C GLY A 225 -47.06 10.05 38.23
N ASP A 226 -46.33 10.96 37.59
CA ASP A 226 -45.44 10.66 36.43
C ASP A 226 -44.02 10.22 36.81
N GLY A 227 -43.66 10.30 38.08
CA GLY A 227 -42.37 9.81 38.60
C GLY A 227 -41.14 10.63 38.24
N VAL A 228 -41.23 11.71 37.47
CA VAL A 228 -40.08 12.54 37.08
C VAL A 228 -39.88 13.73 38.02
N VAL A 229 -38.64 14.23 38.16
CA VAL A 229 -38.35 15.39 39.03
C VAL A 229 -38.98 16.68 38.48
N ASN A 230 -39.02 16.84 37.15
CA ASN A 230 -39.52 18.03 36.47
C ASN A 230 -40.99 17.91 36.01
N GLY A 231 -41.81 17.11 36.72
CA GLY A 231 -43.22 16.87 36.42
C GLY A 231 -44.10 16.92 37.67
N THR A 232 -45.13 16.09 37.69
CA THR A 232 -46.02 15.87 38.85
C THR A 232 -45.36 15.04 39.94
N GLY A 233 -44.28 14.31 39.63
CA GLY A 233 -43.49 13.54 40.60
C GLY A 233 -44.24 12.31 41.11
N CYS A 234 -44.09 12.00 42.40
CA CYS A 234 -44.84 10.92 43.06
C CYS A 234 -45.45 11.41 44.37
N SER A 235 -46.78 11.47 44.40
CA SER A 235 -47.59 11.83 45.57
C SER A 235 -48.15 10.58 46.24
N LEU A 236 -48.39 10.62 47.56
CA LEU A 236 -49.00 9.48 48.27
C LEU A 236 -50.39 9.20 47.70
N GLN A 237 -50.63 7.95 47.31
CA GLN A 237 -51.94 7.51 46.87
C GLN A 237 -52.90 7.60 48.06
N ALA A 238 -53.90 8.47 47.95
CA ALA A 238 -54.96 8.53 48.96
C ALA A 238 -55.69 7.19 49.01
N VAL A 239 -55.50 6.43 50.10
CA VAL A 239 -56.36 5.30 50.43
C VAL A 239 -57.76 5.84 50.67
N SER A 240 -58.56 5.80 49.62
CA SER A 240 -59.97 6.19 49.63
C SER A 240 -60.79 5.11 50.35
N GLY A 241 -60.56 4.97 51.65
CA GLY A 241 -61.34 4.11 52.52
C GLY A 241 -62.81 4.51 52.42
N VAL A 242 -63.63 3.64 51.83
CA VAL A 242 -65.06 3.86 51.68
C VAL A 242 -65.72 3.71 53.04
N VAL A 243 -65.95 4.84 53.71
CA VAL A 243 -66.75 4.91 54.94
C VAL A 243 -68.19 4.53 54.59
N SER A 244 -68.47 3.24 54.69
CA SER A 244 -69.76 2.67 54.35
C SER A 244 -70.70 2.81 55.54
N LEU A 245 -71.62 3.77 55.47
CA LEU A 245 -72.62 3.99 56.51
C LEU A 245 -73.78 3.01 56.34
N ASN A 246 -73.79 1.94 57.13
CA ASN A 246 -74.93 1.02 57.18
C ASN A 246 -75.99 1.56 58.15
N ILE A 247 -77.20 1.80 57.63
CA ILE A 247 -78.36 2.22 58.42
C ILE A 247 -79.30 1.02 58.53
N ALA A 248 -79.35 0.41 59.72
CA ALA A 248 -80.30 -0.65 60.03
C ALA A 248 -81.52 -0.08 60.76
N PHE A 249 -82.70 -0.19 60.14
CA PHE A 249 -83.98 0.12 60.78
C PHE A 249 -84.51 -1.14 61.50
N LEU A 250 -84.54 -1.11 62.82
CA LEU A 250 -85.17 -2.17 63.62
C LEU A 250 -86.70 -1.96 63.68
N PRO A 251 -87.51 -3.05 63.74
CA PRO A 251 -88.96 -2.94 63.82
C PRO A 251 -89.39 -2.22 65.12
N PRO A 252 -90.44 -1.39 65.08
CA PRO A 252 -90.79 -0.52 66.19
C PRO A 252 -91.38 -1.29 67.39
N LEU A 253 -90.69 -1.23 68.52
CA LEU A 253 -91.26 -1.51 69.83
C LEU A 253 -91.68 -0.18 70.46
N ALA A 254 -93.00 0.06 70.49
CA ALA A 254 -93.64 1.24 71.09
C ALA A 254 -93.11 2.62 70.62
N TYR A 255 -93.44 3.00 69.38
CA TYR A 255 -93.30 4.37 68.83
C TYR A 255 -91.90 5.02 68.82
N VAL A 256 -90.84 4.32 69.23
CA VAL A 256 -89.45 4.80 69.16
C VAL A 256 -88.72 4.10 68.00
N PHE A 257 -88.19 4.88 67.07
CA PHE A 257 -87.26 4.38 66.04
C PHE A 257 -85.84 4.35 66.59
N VAL A 258 -85.24 3.15 66.66
CA VAL A 258 -83.82 2.99 67.02
C VAL A 258 -83.00 2.93 65.74
N VAL A 259 -82.16 3.94 65.51
CA VAL A 259 -81.19 3.97 64.41
C VAL A 259 -79.84 3.51 64.95
N VAL A 260 -79.35 2.38 64.46
CA VAL A 260 -77.98 1.91 64.75
C VAL A 260 -77.07 2.40 63.63
N LEU A 261 -76.10 3.25 63.97
CA LEU A 261 -75.05 3.70 63.07
C LEU A 261 -73.80 2.84 63.30
N SER A 262 -73.44 2.02 62.31
CA SER A 262 -72.19 1.25 62.33
C SER A 262 -71.28 1.69 61.19
N PHE A 263 -70.03 2.02 61.54
CA PHE A 263 -68.99 2.40 60.59
C PHE A 263 -68.16 1.17 60.25
N VAL A 264 -68.11 0.81 58.97
CA VAL A 264 -67.14 -0.18 58.46
C VAL A 264 -66.04 0.57 57.74
N ILE A 265 -64.80 0.42 58.21
CA ILE A 265 -63.60 0.90 57.53
C ILE A 265 -63.06 -0.28 56.73
N SER A 266 -63.26 -0.25 55.42
CA SER A 266 -62.59 -1.16 54.48
C SER A 266 -61.30 -0.49 53.98
N PHE A 267 -60.19 -1.21 54.12
CA PHE A 267 -58.87 -0.85 53.58
C PHE A 267 -58.65 -1.53 52.23
#